data_AF-A0A964NX62-F1
#
_entry.id   AF-A0A964NX62-F1
#
_cell.length_a   1.000
_cell.length_b   1.000
_cell.length_c   1.000
_cell.angle_alpha   90.00
_cell.angle_beta   90.00
_cell.angle_gamma   90.00
#
_symmetry.space_group_name_H-M   'P 1'
#
loop_
_entity.id
_entity.type
_entity.pdbx_description
1 polymer ?
#
loop_
_entity_poly.entity_id
_entity_poly.type
_entity_poly.pdbx_seq_one_letter_code
_entity_poly.pdbx_strand_id
1 'polypeptide(L)'
;MDTEVTATQFSRSLSDILNRVRYRRERFVIVRNGEPVATLTPAGASPSVTVAEVIASMGRLKMPGDGYADDLEQTQSSQPKAELAVWPS
;
A
#
# COMPACT_ATOMS: atom_id res chain seq x y z
N MET A 1 -4.29 4.12 4.02
CA MET A 1 -4.78 5.52 3.96
C MET A 1 -3.81 6.35 4.76
N ASP A 2 -3.23 7.35 4.13
CA ASP A 2 -2.25 8.21 4.77
C ASP A 2 -3.00 9.40 5.40
N THR A 3 -2.63 9.76 6.63
CA THR A 3 -3.32 10.81 7.38
C THR A 3 -2.66 12.16 7.11
N GLU A 4 -3.44 13.16 6.68
CA GLU A 4 -2.90 14.51 6.48
C GLU A 4 -2.77 15.26 7.80
N VAL A 5 -1.66 15.99 7.93
CA VAL A 5 -1.37 16.84 9.09
C VAL A 5 -0.67 18.11 8.63
N THR A 6 -1.09 19.27 9.12
CA THR A 6 -0.42 20.53 8.78
C THR A 6 0.97 20.60 9.44
N ALA A 7 1.91 21.33 8.84
CA ALA A 7 3.25 21.53 9.43
C ALA A 7 3.20 22.05 10.87
N THR A 8 2.22 22.91 11.21
CA THR A 8 2.05 23.45 12.57
C THR A 8 1.46 22.43 13.54
N GLN A 9 0.56 21.56 13.10
CA GLN A 9 0.08 20.45 13.93
C GLN A 9 1.19 19.42 14.14
N PHE A 10 1.96 19.11 13.10
CA PHE A 10 3.09 18.21 13.19
C PHE A 10 4.13 18.69 14.20
N SER A 11 4.47 19.99 14.21
CA SER A 11 5.43 20.52 15.17
C SER A 11 4.94 20.46 16.62
N ARG A 12 3.64 20.68 16.85
CA ARG A 12 3.02 20.62 18.19
C ARG A 12 2.88 19.20 18.72
N SER A 13 2.72 18.23 17.84
CA SER A 13 2.44 16.82 18.18
C SER A 13 3.53 15.87 17.71
N LEU A 14 4.76 16.36 17.50
CA LEU A 14 5.87 15.63 16.90
C LEU A 14 6.10 14.27 17.56
N SER A 15 6.23 14.24 18.89
CA SER A 15 6.50 13.01 19.64
C SER A 15 5.38 11.98 19.52
N ASP A 16 4.11 12.40 19.56
CA ASP A 16 2.97 11.50 19.40
C ASP A 16 2.91 10.90 17.98
N ILE A 17 3.09 11.75 16.97
CA ILE A 17 3.09 11.33 15.57
C ILE A 17 4.23 10.34 15.31
N LEU A 18 5.44 10.61 15.79
CA LEU A 18 6.56 9.67 15.68
C LEU A 18 6.28 8.33 16.39
N ASN A 19 5.66 8.36 17.57
CA ASN A 19 5.24 7.15 18.27
C ASN A 19 4.20 6.35 17.48
N ARG A 20 3.21 7.01 16.89
CA ARG A 20 2.20 6.35 16.04
C ARG A 20 2.83 5.75 14.78
N VAL A 21 3.75 6.48 14.13
CA VAL A 21 4.53 5.95 13.00
C VAL A 21 5.35 4.72 13.43
N ARG A 22 6.04 4.77 14.57
CA ARG A 22 6.92 3.68 15.03
C ARG A 22 6.16 2.43 15.49
N TYR A 23 5.12 2.61 16.31
CA TYR A 23 4.47 1.53 17.03
C TYR A 23 3.16 1.07 16.38
N ARG A 24 2.44 1.96 15.70
CA ARG A 24 1.19 1.64 15.00
C ARG A 24 1.34 1.53 13.49
N ARG A 25 2.55 1.78 12.99
CA ARG A 25 2.90 1.79 11.56
C ARG A 25 2.02 2.74 10.72
N GLU A 26 1.49 3.77 11.35
CA GLU A 26 0.72 4.81 10.67
C GLU A 26 1.61 5.62 9.72
N ARG A 27 1.00 6.20 8.68
CA ARG A 27 1.66 7.05 7.69
C ARG A 27 1.00 8.42 7.67
N PHE A 28 1.81 9.45 7.56
CA PHE A 28 1.35 10.83 7.58
C PHE A 28 1.88 11.61 6.39
N VAL A 29 1.03 12.45 5.81
CA VAL A 29 1.42 13.46 4.83
C VAL A 29 1.44 14.80 5.55
N ILE A 30 2.61 15.45 5.60
CA ILE A 30 2.74 16.80 6.12
C ILE A 30 2.39 17.77 5.00
N VAL A 31 1.41 18.64 5.26
CA VAL A 31 0.98 19.70 4.34
C VAL A 31 1.37 21.08 4.85
N ARG A 32 1.75 21.99 3.95
CA ARG A 32 2.01 23.41 4.23
C ARG A 32 1.32 24.25 3.16
N ASN A 33 0.51 25.23 3.57
CA ASN A 33 -0.28 26.05 2.65
C ASN A 33 -1.18 25.25 1.69
N GLY A 34 -1.71 24.11 2.15
CA GLY A 34 -2.54 23.21 1.34
C GLY A 34 -1.77 22.27 0.42
N GLU A 35 -0.45 22.35 0.37
CA GLU A 35 0.39 21.51 -0.48
C GLU A 35 1.15 20.45 0.35
N PRO A 36 1.19 19.18 -0.08
CA PRO A 36 2.05 18.16 0.51
C PRO A 36 3.53 18.54 0.40
N VAL A 37 4.25 18.56 1.53
CA VAL A 37 5.67 18.92 1.58
C VAL A 37 6.58 17.78 2.04
N ALA A 38 6.04 16.80 2.77
CA ALA A 38 6.80 15.65 3.24
C ALA A 38 5.87 14.49 3.62
N THR A 39 6.42 13.28 3.65
CA THR A 39 5.73 12.08 4.12
C THR A 39 6.53 11.45 5.26
N LEU A 40 5.85 11.07 6.35
CA LEU A 40 6.42 10.25 7.39
C LEU A 40 5.88 8.83 7.28
N THR A 41 6.81 7.89 7.17
CA THR A 41 6.53 6.47 7.11
C THR A 41 7.34 5.72 8.17
N PRO A 42 6.89 4.54 8.61
CA PRO A 42 7.64 3.71 9.55
C PRO A 42 9.02 3.39 8.99
N ALA A 43 10.06 3.54 9.82
CA ALA A 43 11.42 3.17 9.44
C ALA A 43 11.58 1.63 9.38
N GLY A 44 12.38 1.15 8.42
CA GLY A 44 12.60 -0.27 8.15
C GLY A 44 11.67 -0.83 7.07
N ALA A 45 12.05 -1.97 6.49
CA ALA A 45 11.25 -2.64 5.47
C ALA A 45 9.82 -2.91 6.00
N SER A 46 8.85 -2.89 5.09
CA SER A 46 7.53 -3.49 5.35
C SER A 46 7.74 -4.88 5.97
N PRO A 47 6.87 -5.35 6.88
CA PRO A 47 7.00 -6.69 7.43
C PRO A 47 7.20 -7.66 6.28
N SER A 48 8.35 -8.35 6.26
CA SER A 48 8.60 -9.38 5.26
C SER A 48 7.58 -10.47 5.51
N VAL A 49 6.68 -10.68 4.55
CA VAL A 49 5.79 -11.83 4.57
C VAL A 49 6.49 -12.99 3.90
N THR A 50 6.36 -14.16 4.50
CA THR A 50 6.78 -15.41 3.89
C THR A 50 5.81 -15.78 2.77
N VAL A 51 6.28 -16.55 1.79
CA VAL A 51 5.40 -17.12 0.75
C VAL A 51 4.28 -17.94 1.39
N ALA A 52 4.55 -18.64 2.49
CA ALA A 52 3.55 -19.40 3.23
C ALA A 52 2.42 -18.49 3.79
N GLU A 53 2.76 -17.32 4.33
CA GLU A 53 1.76 -16.36 4.83
C GLU A 53 0.92 -15.75 3.71
N VAL A 54 1.52 -15.55 2.52
CA VAL A 54 0.78 -15.12 1.32
C VAL A 54 -0.22 -16.19 0.90
N ILE A 55 0.21 -17.45 0.78
CA ILE A 55 -0.67 -18.57 0.42
C ILE A 55 -1.80 -18.73 1.45
N ALA A 56 -1.47 -18.67 2.74
CA ALA A 56 -2.47 -18.76 3.80
C ALA A 56 -3.47 -17.60 3.75
N SER A 57 -3.04 -16.41 3.32
CA SER A 57 -3.93 -15.26 3.13
C SER A 57 -4.84 -15.42 1.93
N MET A 58 -4.34 -15.98 0.83
CA MET A 58 -5.16 -16.30 -0.35
C MET A 58 -6.22 -17.35 -0.04
N GLY A 59 -5.90 -18.37 0.75
CA GLY A 59 -6.86 -19.40 1.15
C GLY A 59 -8.04 -18.89 2.00
N ARG A 60 -7.94 -17.67 2.56
CA ARG A 60 -9.03 -17.01 3.29
C ARG A 60 -9.88 -16.07 2.43
N LEU A 61 -9.46 -15.81 1.19
CA LEU A 61 -10.24 -14.96 0.29
C LEU A 61 -11.52 -15.70 -0.11
N LYS A 62 -12.62 -14.95 -0.19
CA LYS A 62 -13.86 -15.48 -0.75
C LYS A 62 -13.61 -15.79 -2.23
N MET A 63 -13.91 -17.01 -2.66
CA MET A 63 -13.85 -17.37 -4.07
C MET A 63 -14.77 -16.44 -4.87
N PRO A 64 -14.37 -16.03 -6.08
CA PRO A 64 -15.24 -15.30 -6.97
C PRO A 64 -16.56 -16.05 -7.20
N GLY A 65 -17.62 -15.31 -7.48
CA GLY A 65 -18.92 -15.90 -7.80
C GLY A 65 -18.90 -16.63 -9.15
N ASP A 66 -20.01 -17.28 -9.45
CA ASP A 66 -20.24 -17.94 -10.75
C ASP A 66 -20.00 -16.96 -11.91
N GLY A 67 -19.41 -17.45 -13.00
CA GLY A 67 -19.10 -16.65 -14.20
C GLY A 67 -17.73 -15.95 -14.19
N TYR A 68 -17.03 -15.89 -13.05
CA TYR A 68 -15.68 -15.28 -12.99
C TYR A 68 -14.68 -15.92 -13.95
N ALA A 69 -14.75 -17.24 -14.13
CA ALA A 69 -13.86 -17.95 -15.06
C ALA A 69 -14.10 -17.49 -16.51
N ASP A 70 -15.36 -17.39 -16.91
CA ASP A 70 -15.76 -16.96 -18.25
C ASP A 70 -15.33 -15.51 -18.52
N ASP A 71 -15.51 -14.62 -17.54
CA ASP A 71 -15.08 -13.22 -17.62
C ASP A 71 -13.54 -13.10 -17.73
N LEU A 72 -12.81 -13.95 -17.00
CA LEU A 72 -11.35 -13.99 -17.03
C LEU A 72 -10.84 -14.47 -18.39
N GLU A 73 -11.43 -15.54 -18.93
CA GLU A 73 -11.08 -16.08 -20.25
C GLU A 73 -11.36 -15.06 -21.36
N GLN A 74 -12.51 -14.38 -21.31
CA GLN A 74 -12.85 -13.33 -22.26
C GLN A 74 -11.83 -12.19 -22.19
N THR A 75 -11.48 -11.73 -20.99
CA THR A 75 -10.50 -10.66 -20.79
C THR A 75 -9.14 -11.06 -21.34
N GLN A 76 -8.64 -12.25 -21.00
CA GLN A 76 -7.35 -12.74 -21.49
C GLN A 76 -7.30 -12.86 -23.02
N SER A 77 -8.39 -13.30 -23.65
CA SER A 77 -8.47 -13.43 -25.11
C SER A 77 -8.35 -12.09 -25.85
N SER A 78 -8.79 -11.01 -25.21
CA SER A 78 -8.76 -9.65 -25.74
C SER A 78 -7.50 -8.86 -25.34
N GLN A 79 -6.69 -9.41 -24.44
CA GLN A 79 -5.53 -8.72 -23.92
C GLN A 79 -4.38 -8.76 -24.94
N PRO A 80 -3.79 -7.62 -25.31
CA PRO A 80 -2.58 -7.62 -26.14
C PRO A 80 -1.45 -8.33 -25.37
N LYS A 81 -0.53 -8.97 -26.10
CA LYS A 81 0.66 -9.58 -25.49
C LYS A 81 1.37 -8.52 -24.65
N ALA A 82 1.61 -8.84 -23.38
CA ALA A 82 2.37 -7.95 -22.50
C ALA A 82 3.74 -7.69 -23.13
N GLU A 83 4.09 -6.42 -23.29
CA GLU A 83 5.44 -6.04 -23.69
C GLU A 83 6.39 -6.42 -22.56
N LEU A 84 7.29 -7.36 -22.83
CA LEU A 84 8.34 -7.73 -21.89
C LEU A 84 9.33 -6.57 -21.80
N ALA A 85 9.08 -5.66 -20.87
CA ALA A 85 10.09 -4.69 -20.46
C ALA A 85 11.26 -5.44 -19.82
N VAL A 86 12.49 -5.15 -20.26
CA VAL A 86 13.70 -5.69 -19.65
C VAL A 86 13.73 -5.21 -18.19
N TRP A 87 13.72 -6.15 -17.25
CA TRP A 87 13.77 -5.81 -15.83
C TRP A 87 15.10 -5.12 -15.52
N PRO A 88 15.10 -3.97 -14.84
CA PRO A 88 16.34 -3.32 -14.44
C PRO A 88 17.07 -4.24 -13.44
N SER A 89 18.29 -4.65 -13.82
CA SER A 89 19.22 -5.40 -12.99
C SER A 89 19.75 -4.58 -11.81
#